data_AF-A0A6I1QYR2-F1
#
_entry.id   AF-A0A6I1QYR2-F1
#
_cell.length_a   1.000
_cell.length_b   1.000
_cell.length_c   1.000
_cell.angle_alpha   90.00
_cell.angle_beta   90.00
_cell.angle_gamma   90.00
#
_symmetry.space_group_name_H-M   'P 1'
#
loop_
_entity.id
_entity.type
_entity.pdbx_description
1 polymer ?
#
loop_
_entity_poly.entity_id
_entity_poly.type
_entity_poly.pdbx_seq_one_letter_code
_entity_poly.pdbx_strand_id
1 'polypeptide(L)' 'DPVVCPCSTMYRVHPAYLAWVLEELVEGNVVNQIQVPGDTADRARLALDRMLQIP' A
#
# COMPACT_ATOMS: atom_id res chain seq x y z
N ASP A 1 17.42 -21.44 -7.76
CA ASP A 1 18.54 -20.83 -7.01
C ASP A 1 18.20 -20.90 -5.52
N PRO A 2 19.02 -21.56 -4.68
CA PRO A 2 18.75 -21.77 -3.25
C PRO A 2 18.62 -20.48 -2.43
N VAL A 3 18.86 -19.30 -3.01
CA VAL A 3 18.76 -18.00 -2.33
C VAL A 3 17.43 -17.28 -2.61
N VAL A 4 16.56 -17.82 -3.47
CA VAL A 4 15.29 -17.13 -3.80
C VAL A 4 14.20 -17.51 -2.81
N CYS A 5 13.79 -16.54 -1.97
CA CYS A 5 12.60 -16.63 -1.12
C CYS A 5 11.51 -15.70 -1.68
N PRO A 6 10.64 -16.19 -2.59
CA PRO A 6 9.61 -15.34 -3.17
C PRO A 6 8.50 -15.09 -2.15
N CYS A 7 8.10 -13.82 -1.98
CA CYS A 7 6.87 -13.48 -1.27
C CYS A 7 5.68 -13.64 -2.23
N SER A 8 4.87 -14.67 -2.02
CA SER A 8 3.66 -14.91 -2.83
C SER A 8 2.66 -13.75 -2.76
N THR A 9 2.61 -13.02 -1.65
CA THR A 9 1.77 -11.82 -1.52
C THR A 9 2.29 -10.67 -2.39
N MET A 10 3.61 -10.49 -2.48
CA MET A 10 4.20 -9.45 -3.34
C MET A 10 3.90 -9.69 -4.82
N TYR A 11 3.82 -10.95 -5.26
CA TYR A 11 3.41 -11.29 -6.62
C TYR A 11 1.99 -10.84 -6.98
N ARG A 12 1.15 -10.49 -6.00
CA ARG A 12 -0.19 -9.94 -6.27
C ARG A 12 -0.14 -8.51 -6.80
N VAL A 13 0.98 -7.80 -6.64
CA VAL A 13 1.22 -6.50 -7.26
C VAL A 13 1.66 -6.72 -8.71
N HIS A 14 0.71 -7.12 -9.55
CA HIS A 14 0.95 -7.46 -10.95
C HIS A 14 0.81 -6.22 -11.85
N PRO A 15 1.66 -6.04 -12.88
CA PRO A 15 1.60 -4.88 -13.78
C PRO A 15 0.22 -4.64 -14.42
N ALA A 16 -0.50 -5.71 -14.77
CA ALA A 16 -1.85 -5.59 -15.33
C ALA A 16 -2.86 -4.94 -14.35
N TYR A 17 -2.76 -5.23 -13.05
CA TYR A 17 -3.64 -4.60 -12.05
C TYR A 17 -3.25 -3.14 -11.79
N LEU A 18 -1.96 -2.82 -11.85
CA LEU A 18 -1.51 -1.44 -11.77
C LEU A 18 -2.01 -0.63 -12.97
N ALA A 19 -1.92 -1.18 -14.20
CA ALA A 19 -2.43 -0.53 -15.39
C ALA A 19 -3.93 -0.22 -15.27
N TRP A 20 -4.73 -1.21 -14.85
CA TRP A 20 -6.16 -1.01 -14.61
C TRP A 20 -6.45 0.09 -13.58
N VAL A 21 -5.76 0.09 -12.43
CA VAL A 21 -5.93 1.15 -11.41
C VAL A 21 -5.64 2.53 -12.00
N LEU A 22 -4.60 2.66 -12.83
CA LEU A 22 -4.25 3.93 -13.46
C LEU A 22 -5.27 4.36 -14.51
N GLU A 23 -5.82 3.43 -15.29
CA GLU A 23 -6.88 3.69 -16.26
C GLU A 23 -8.15 4.21 -15.57
N GLU A 24 -8.59 3.56 -14.48
CA GLU A 24 -9.74 4.02 -13.68
C GLU A 24 -9.51 5.44 -13.14
N LEU A 25 -8.31 5.75 -12.66
CA LEU A 25 -7.98 7.09 -12.18
C LEU A 25 -8.04 8.15 -13.29
N VAL A 26 -7.64 7.81 -14.52
CA VAL A 26 -7.76 8.70 -15.69
C VAL A 26 -9.23 8.96 -16.02
N GLU A 27 -10.09 7.94 -15.90
CA GLU A 27 -11.55 8.05 -16.07
C GLU A 27 -12.25 8.75 -14.89
N GLY A 28 -11.51 9.12 -13.84
CA GLY A 28 -12.03 9.79 -12.64
C GLY A 28 -12.61 8.84 -11.57
N ASN A 29 -12.45 7.53 -11.75
CA ASN A 29 -12.89 6.51 -10.81
C ASN A 29 -11.77 6.15 -9.83
N VAL A 30 -12.00 6.34 -8.53
CA VAL A 30 -11.06 5.90 -7.50
C VAL A 30 -11.40 4.48 -7.06
N VAL A 31 -10.65 3.49 -7.53
CA VAL A 31 -10.78 2.08 -7.14
C VAL A 31 -9.81 1.70 -6.03
N ASN A 32 -10.21 0.74 -5.19
CA ASN A 32 -9.36 0.18 -4.13
C ASN A 32 -8.75 1.23 -3.17
N GLN A 33 -9.46 2.34 -2.93
CA GLN A 33 -9.01 3.37 -2.01
C GLN A 33 -8.83 2.78 -0.61
N ILE A 34 -7.60 2.80 -0.11
CA ILE A 34 -7.30 2.35 1.24
C ILE A 34 -7.89 3.38 2.21
N GLN A 35 -8.78 2.93 3.08
CA GLN A 35 -9.36 3.72 4.16
C GLN A 35 -9.06 3.04 5.49
N VAL A 36 -8.60 3.83 6.46
CA VAL A 36 -8.26 3.36 7.80
C VAL A 36 -9.19 4.05 8.79
N PRO A 37 -9.81 3.32 9.73
CA PRO A 37 -10.63 3.93 10.78
C PRO A 37 -9.85 4.99 11.56
N GLY A 38 -10.52 6.07 11.97
CA GLY A 38 -9.90 7.24 12.60
C GLY A 38 -9.00 6.90 13.79
N ASP A 39 -9.54 6.19 14.80
CA ASP A 39 -8.77 5.80 16.01
C ASP A 39 -7.53 4.96 15.67
N THR A 40 -7.62 4.06 14.69
CA THR A 40 -6.47 3.28 14.21
C THR A 40 -5.44 4.17 13.53
N ALA A 41 -5.89 5.08 12.66
CA ALA A 41 -5.00 6.00 11.94
C ALA A 41 -4.25 6.94 12.89
N ASP A 42 -4.93 7.47 13.91
CA ASP A 42 -4.36 8.41 14.86
C ASP A 42 -3.26 7.74 15.72
N ARG A 43 -3.55 6.54 16.24
CA ARG A 43 -2.58 5.78 17.04
C ARG A 43 -1.40 5.31 16.20
N ALA A 44 -1.64 4.82 14.99
CA ALA A 44 -0.59 4.36 14.08
C ALA A 44 0.31 5.53 13.66
N ARG A 45 -0.26 6.69 13.35
CA ARG A 45 0.50 7.90 12.99
C ARG A 45 1.39 8.36 14.14
N LEU A 46 0.88 8.42 15.38
CA LEU A 46 1.71 8.79 16.54
C LEU A 46 2.93 7.86 16.72
N ALA A 47 2.73 6.55 16.54
CA ALA A 47 3.83 5.60 16.63
C ALA A 47 4.85 5.79 15.49
N LEU A 48 4.38 6.03 14.26
CA LEU A 48 5.23 6.27 13.09
C LEU A 48 6.01 7.58 13.24
N ASP A 49 5.38 8.66 13.69
CA ASP A 49 6.03 9.96 13.90
C ASP A 49 7.17 9.84 14.93
N ARG A 50 6.94 9.11 16.02
CA ARG A 50 7.98 8.82 17.02
C ARG A 50 9.15 8.03 16.44
N MET A 51 8.88 7.06 15.55
CA MET A 51 9.93 6.27 14.88
C MET A 51 10.78 7.15 13.97
N LEU A 52 10.15 8.03 13.17
CA LEU A 52 10.82 8.86 12.18
C LEU A 52 11.56 10.08 12.78
N GLN A 53 11.22 10.48 14.00
CA GLN A 53 11.89 11.58 14.72
C GLN A 53 13.24 11.20 15.35
N ILE A 54 13.59 9.91 15.35
CA ILE A 54 14.87 9.44 15.88
C ILE A 54 15.95 9.61 14.77
N PRO A 55 17.10 10.25 15.06
CA PRO A 55 18.20 10.43 14.12
C PRO A 55 18.84 9.13 13.63
#